data_AF-H2KYH9-F1
#
_entry.id   AF-H2KYH9-F1
#
_cell.length_a   1.000
_cell.length_b   1.000
_cell.length_c   1.000
_cell.angle_alpha   90.00
_cell.angle_beta   90.00
_cell.angle_gamma   90.00
#
_symmetry.space_group_name_H-M   'P 1'
#
loop_
_entity.id
_entity.type
_entity.pdbx_description
1 polymer ?
#
loop_
_entity_poly.entity_id
_entity_poly.type
_entity_poly.pdbx_seq_one_letter_code
_entity_poly.pdbx_strand_id
1 'polypeptide(L)'
;MSFPKCKICFDRFSDTDSEHIPRNLTCGHALCHKCITAMVNNSTVECPFCRTVTNIVNNDITKLLKNFALIEVIEDARYSLNKKDVVVSCITEGLLNSSFG
;
A
#
# COMPACT_ATOMS: atom_id res chain seq x y z
N MET A 1 -6.60 11.08 8.01
CA MET A 1 -6.75 10.21 6.82
C MET A 1 -6.30 8.81 7.21
N SER A 2 -7.06 7.78 6.82
CA SER A 2 -6.70 6.38 7.10
C SER A 2 -5.90 5.82 5.94
N PHE A 3 -4.82 5.10 6.22
CA PHE A 3 -4.03 4.44 5.18
C PHE A 3 -4.81 3.26 4.58
N PRO A 4 -4.79 3.09 3.25
CA PRO A 4 -5.44 1.96 2.61
C PRO A 4 -4.78 0.64 3.04
N LYS A 5 -5.61 -0.39 3.19
CA LYS A 5 -5.25 -1.70 3.70
C LYS A 5 -5.78 -2.79 2.79
N CYS A 6 -5.06 -3.91 2.73
CA CYS A 6 -5.55 -5.11 2.08
C CYS A 6 -6.84 -5.58 2.77
N LYS A 7 -7.87 -5.91 1.99
CA LYS A 7 -9.16 -6.37 2.55
C LYS A 7 -9.16 -7.83 2.99
N ILE A 8 -8.03 -8.53 2.83
CA ILE A 8 -7.86 -9.94 3.21
C ILE A 8 -7.07 -10.05 4.52
N CYS A 9 -5.83 -9.54 4.58
CA CYS A 9 -5.02 -9.59 5.81
C CYS A 9 -5.16 -8.35 6.70
N PHE A 10 -5.83 -7.29 6.24
CA PHE A 10 -5.98 -6.01 6.96
C PHE A 10 -4.69 -5.23 7.23
N ASP A 11 -3.56 -5.68 6.68
CA ASP A 11 -2.29 -4.96 6.72
C ASP A 11 -2.28 -3.79 5.74
N ARG A 12 -1.46 -2.78 6.06
CA ARG A 12 -1.29 -1.59 5.23
C ARG A 12 -0.56 -1.96 3.95
N PHE A 13 -0.98 -1.36 2.85
CA PHE A 13 -0.20 -1.44 1.62
C PHE A 13 1.10 -0.64 1.75
N SER A 14 2.14 -1.09 1.04
CA SER A 14 3.43 -0.42 0.97
C SER A 14 4.10 -0.70 -0.37
N ASP A 15 4.82 0.27 -0.93
CA ASP A 15 5.67 0.01 -2.11
C ASP A 15 7.08 -0.46 -1.73
N THR A 16 7.52 -0.21 -0.50
CA THR A 16 8.85 -0.60 0.00
C THR A 16 8.90 -2.03 0.53
N ASP A 17 7.77 -2.57 0.96
CA ASP A 17 7.65 -3.92 1.51
C ASP A 17 7.06 -4.84 0.46
N SER A 18 7.87 -5.78 -0.03
CA SER A 18 7.54 -6.70 -1.11
C SER A 18 6.31 -7.58 -0.83
N GLU A 19 6.02 -7.90 0.44
CA GLU A 19 4.84 -8.68 0.84
C GLU A 19 3.55 -7.86 0.75
N HIS A 20 3.65 -6.55 1.01
CA HIS A 20 2.52 -5.64 1.13
C HIS A 20 2.32 -4.75 -0.12
N ILE A 21 3.04 -5.03 -1.21
CA ILE A 21 2.82 -4.35 -2.50
C ILE A 21 1.40 -4.62 -3.00
N PRO A 22 0.58 -3.58 -3.24
CA PRO A 22 -0.72 -3.75 -3.88
C PRO A 22 -0.54 -4.14 -5.34
N ARG A 23 -1.08 -5.29 -5.74
CA ARG A 23 -1.06 -5.78 -7.13
C ARG A 23 -2.49 -5.93 -7.64
N ASN A 24 -2.68 -5.56 -8.90
CA ASN A 24 -3.96 -5.66 -9.57
C ASN A 24 -4.16 -7.05 -10.16
N LEU A 25 -5.31 -7.63 -9.87
CA LEU A 25 -5.85 -8.76 -10.62
C LEU A 25 -6.38 -8.28 -11.99
N THR A 26 -6.67 -9.21 -12.91
CA THR A 26 -7.22 -8.88 -14.24
C THR A 26 -8.57 -8.16 -14.19
N CYS A 27 -9.31 -8.30 -13.09
CA CYS A 27 -10.54 -7.56 -12.83
C CYS A 27 -10.34 -6.12 -12.31
N GLY A 28 -9.11 -5.71 -12.02
CA GLY A 28 -8.78 -4.39 -11.47
C GLY A 28 -8.80 -4.30 -9.93
N HIS A 29 -9.29 -5.32 -9.22
CA HIS A 29 -9.18 -5.34 -7.76
C HIS A 29 -7.72 -5.51 -7.31
N ALA A 30 -7.36 -4.79 -6.24
CA ALA A 30 -6.02 -4.84 -5.66
C ALA A 30 -5.98 -5.70 -4.39
N LEU A 31 -4.99 -6.58 -4.33
CA LEU A 31 -4.63 -7.38 -3.15
C LEU A 31 -3.13 -7.23 -2.88
N CYS A 32 -2.68 -7.48 -1.64
CA CYS A 32 -1.24 -7.47 -1.38
C CYS A 32 -0.59 -8.72 -1.98
N HIS A 33 0.69 -8.60 -2.35
CA HIS A 33 1.47 -9.71 -2.92
C HIS A 33 1.37 -10.99 -2.08
N LYS A 34 1.53 -10.89 -0.76
CA LYS A 34 1.41 -12.00 0.19
C LYS A 34 0.06 -12.72 0.11
N CYS A 35 -1.04 -11.98 0.09
CA CYS A 35 -2.37 -12.58 -0.02
C CYS A 35 -2.58 -13.27 -1.36
N ILE A 36 -2.08 -12.69 -2.45
CA ILE A 36 -2.14 -13.35 -3.77
C ILE A 36 -1.35 -14.65 -3.71
N THR A 37 -0.11 -14.63 -3.18
CA THR A 37 0.72 -15.84 -3.04
C THR A 37 0.03 -16.95 -2.27
N ALA A 38 -0.69 -16.63 -1.19
CA ALA A 38 -1.43 -17.61 -0.41
C ALA A 38 -2.69 -18.16 -1.11
N MET A 39 -3.25 -17.41 -2.07
CA MET A 39 -4.49 -17.77 -2.77
C MET A 39 -4.26 -18.43 -4.14
N VAL A 40 -3.02 -18.40 -4.65
CA VAL A 40 -2.69 -19.00 -5.94
C VAL A 40 -2.83 -20.51 -5.87
N ASN A 41 -3.57 -21.06 -6.83
CA ASN A 41 -3.73 -22.48 -7.03
C ASN A 41 -3.60 -22.80 -8.53
N ASN A 42 -2.74 -23.75 -8.88
CA ASN A 42 -2.48 -24.15 -10.27
C ASN A 42 -2.24 -22.97 -11.23
N SER A 43 -1.38 -22.01 -10.83
CA SER A 43 -1.06 -20.80 -11.61
C SER A 43 -2.25 -19.88 -11.87
N THR A 44 -3.32 -19.98 -11.09
CA THR A 44 -4.49 -19.11 -11.16
C THR A 44 -4.84 -18.57 -9.79
N VAL A 45 -5.50 -17.41 -9.75
CA VAL A 45 -6.08 -16.85 -8.53
C VAL A 45 -7.48 -16.34 -8.83
N GLU A 46 -8.44 -16.73 -7.99
CA GLU A 46 -9.81 -16.21 -8.07
C GLU A 46 -9.94 -14.97 -7.20
N CYS A 47 -10.47 -13.88 -7.76
CA CYS A 47 -10.72 -12.66 -7.00
C CYS A 47 -11.79 -12.89 -5.93
N PRO A 48 -11.52 -12.61 -4.64
CA PRO A 48 -12.50 -12.83 -3.56
C PRO A 48 -13.70 -11.86 -3.60
N PHE A 49 -13.62 -10.78 -4.38
CA PHE A 49 -14.67 -9.76 -4.45
C PHE A 49 -15.64 -9.97 -5.61
N CYS A 50 -15.13 -10.39 -6.77
CA CYS A 50 -15.91 -10.49 -8.01
C CYS A 50 -15.79 -11.85 -8.70
N ARG A 51 -15.07 -12.82 -8.11
CA ARG A 51 -14.89 -14.19 -8.61
C ARG A 51 -14.22 -14.32 -9.99
N THR A 52 -13.68 -13.21 -10.51
CA THR A 52 -12.93 -13.24 -11.77
C THR A 52 -11.59 -13.95 -11.56
N VAL A 53 -11.29 -14.91 -12.43
CA VAL A 53 -10.04 -15.66 -12.42
C VAL A 53 -8.95 -14.87 -13.13
N THR A 54 -7.78 -14.79 -12.50
CA THR A 54 -6.56 -14.21 -13.07
C THR A 54 -5.53 -15.32 -13.26
N ASN A 55 -5.04 -15.47 -14.48
CA ASN A 55 -3.94 -16.38 -14.79
C ASN A 55 -2.60 -15.74 -14.43
N ILE A 56 -1.74 -16.49 -13.74
CA ILE A 56 -0.39 -16.06 -13.36
C ILE A 56 0.62 -16.74 -14.28
N VAL A 57 1.17 -15.95 -15.20
CA VAL A 57 2.15 -16.43 -16.19
C VAL A 57 3.40 -16.93 -15.47
N ASN A 58 3.78 -18.19 -15.74
CA ASN A 58 4.93 -18.88 -15.11
C ASN A 58 4.87 -18.97 -13.59
N ASN A 59 3.67 -18.87 -12.98
CA ASN A 59 3.49 -18.84 -11.53
C ASN A 59 4.26 -17.69 -10.84
N ASP A 60 4.61 -16.64 -11.60
CA ASP A 60 5.36 -15.49 -11.11
C ASP A 60 4.40 -14.32 -10.86
N ILE A 61 4.03 -14.15 -9.58
CA ILE A 61 3.13 -13.10 -9.11
C ILE A 61 3.75 -11.71 -9.29
N THR A 62 5.08 -11.61 -9.40
CA THR A 62 5.75 -10.32 -9.58
C THR A 62 5.39 -9.65 -10.90
N LYS A 63 4.88 -10.42 -11.86
CA LYS A 63 4.37 -9.95 -13.16
C LYS A 63 2.99 -9.29 -13.11
N LEU A 64 2.21 -9.51 -12.04
CA LEU A 64 0.97 -8.76 -11.86
C LEU A 64 1.30 -7.28 -11.61
N LEU A 65 0.60 -6.40 -12.33
CA LEU A 65 0.87 -4.97 -12.27
C LEU A 65 0.69 -4.44 -10.84
N LYS A 66 1.66 -3.63 -10.39
CA LYS A 66 1.49 -2.83 -9.18
C LYS A 66 0.34 -1.85 -9.37
N ASN A 67 -0.38 -1.55 -8.30
CA ASN A 67 -1.35 -0.46 -8.30
C ASN A 67 -0.64 0.87 -8.00
N PHE A 68 -0.03 1.47 -9.02
CA PHE A 68 0.73 2.72 -8.88
C PHE A 68 -0.11 3.89 -8.36
N ALA A 69 -1.37 4.00 -8.78
CA ALA A 69 -2.27 5.04 -8.27
C ALA A 69 -2.51 4.91 -6.76
N LEU A 70 -2.68 3.69 -6.25
CA LEU A 70 -2.81 3.46 -4.81
C LEU A 70 -1.51 3.74 -4.05
N ILE A 71 -0.37 3.38 -4.64
CA ILE A 71 0.96 3.67 -4.08
C ILE A 71 1.17 5.19 -3.97
N GLU A 72 0.88 5.95 -5.02
CA GLU A 72 0.99 7.41 -5.04
C GLU A 72 0.16 8.04 -3.92
N VAL A 73 -1.10 7.63 -3.77
CA VAL A 73 -1.98 8.11 -2.67
C VAL A 73 -1.40 7.78 -1.29
N ILE A 74 -0.76 6.62 -1.12
CA ILE A 74 -0.12 6.24 0.15
C ILE A 74 1.08 7.15 0.43
N GLU A 75 1.92 7.40 -0.57
CA GLU A 75 3.12 8.23 -0.45
C GLU A 75 2.74 9.70 -0.19
N ASP A 76 1.73 10.24 -0.86
CA ASP A 76 1.21 11.59 -0.60
C ASP A 76 0.66 11.74 0.82
N ALA A 77 -0.04 10.71 1.30
CA ALA A 77 -0.54 10.67 2.67
C ALA A 77 0.61 10.61 3.69
N ARG A 78 1.69 9.85 3.40
CA ARG A 78 2.91 9.81 4.22
C ARG A 78 3.60 11.17 4.25
N TYR A 79 3.81 11.79 3.08
CA TYR A 79 4.41 13.12 2.97
C TYR A 79 3.62 14.17 3.76
N SER A 80 2.30 14.14 3.66
CA SER A 80 1.42 15.07 4.37
C SER A 80 1.45 14.91 5.89
N LEU A 81 1.70 13.70 6.39
CA LEU A 81 1.86 13.44 7.83
C LEU A 81 3.24 13.85 8.32
N ASN A 82 4.30 13.45 7.60
CA ASN A 82 5.66 13.86 7.93
C ASN A 82 5.83 15.39 7.90
N LYS A 83 5.16 16.08 6.97
CA LYS A 83 5.15 17.56 6.95
C LYS A 83 4.51 18.15 8.20
N LYS A 84 3.45 17.55 8.74
CA LYS A 84 2.86 18.00 10.01
C LYS A 84 3.81 17.77 11.16
N ASP A 85 4.51 16.63 11.20
CA ASP A 85 5.49 16.34 12.25
C ASP A 85 6.67 17.34 12.22
N VAL A 86 7.18 17.67 11.03
CA VAL A 86 8.24 18.69 10.84
C VAL A 86 7.74 20.09 11.21
N VAL A 87 6.52 20.47 10.82
CA VAL A 87 5.96 21.78 11.18
C VAL A 87 5.76 21.88 12.69
N VAL A 88 5.29 20.82 13.35
CA VAL A 88 5.14 20.77 14.81
C VAL A 88 6.50 20.89 15.50
N SER A 89 7.53 20.19 15.05
CA SER A 89 8.88 20.28 15.65
C SER A 89 9.46 21.69 15.53
N CYS A 90 9.35 22.34 14.37
CA CYS A 90 9.84 23.71 14.19
C CYS A 90 9.08 24.73 15.06
N ILE A 91 7.77 24.55 15.28
CA ILE A 91 6.99 25.42 16.18
C ILE A 91 7.47 25.24 17.62
N THR A 92 7.70 24.01 18.08
CA THR A 92 8.18 23.76 19.45
C THR A 92 9.56 24.36 19.70
N GLU A 93 10.47 24.30 18.73
CA GLU A 93 11.79 24.94 18.83
C GLU A 93 11.69 26.47 18.77
N GLY A 94 10.79 27.03 17.96
CA GLY A 94 10.55 28.46 17.88
C GLY A 94 10.02 29.07 19.18
N LEU A 95 9.12 28.37 19.89
CA LEU A 95 8.55 28.84 21.16
C LEU A 95 9.55 28.79 22.32
N LEU A 96 10.42 27.77 22.37
CA LEU A 96 11.50 27.69 23.36
C LEU A 96 12.51 28.85 23.20
N ASN A 97 12.81 29.24 21.96
CA ASN A 97 13.75 30.34 21.68
C ASN A 97 13.14 31.75 21.87
N SER A 98 11.81 31.89 21.85
CA SER A 98 11.13 33.18 22.14
C SER A 98 10.95 33.47 23.64
N SER A 99 11.35 32.55 24.53
CA SER A 99 11.25 32.72 25.99
C SER A 99 12.53 33.29 26.62
N PHE A 100 13.58 33.48 25.82
CA PHE A 100 14.85 34.13 26.19
C PHE A 100 15.02 35.39 25.33
N GLY A 101 14.20 36.40 25.60
CA GLY A 101 14.29 37.74 25.01
C GLY A 101 13.92 38.78 26.05
#